data_AF-A0A9W4WXV5-F1
#
_entry.id   AF-A0A9W4WXV5-F1
#
_cell.length_a   1.000
_cell.length_b   1.000
_cell.length_c   1.000
_cell.angle_alpha   90.00
_cell.angle_beta   90.00
_cell.angle_gamma   90.00
#
_symmetry.space_group_name_H-M   'P 1'
#
loop_
_entity.id
_entity.type
_entity.pdbx_description
1 polymer ?
#
loop_
_entity_poly.entity_id
_entity_poly.type
_entity_poly.pdbx_seq_one_letter_code
_entity_poly.pdbx_strand_id
1 'polypeptide(L)'
;MKSFISFAIIFCLLVSLTQGYIVSIINNKIDDIVTTVTAFKPVQEGIIRIIDKKSATSPKNYSLNITESIDSYLLEFEAGALGGINIQGPISNDKDECWEFYGTAYDWFVNEC
;
A
#
# COMPACT_ATOMS: atom_id res chain seq x y z
N MET A 1 0.53 20.96 -37.32
CA MET A 1 -0.01 19.84 -36.51
C MET A 1 1.03 18.93 -35.83
N LYS A 2 2.35 19.19 -35.92
CA LYS A 2 3.36 18.36 -35.21
C LYS A 2 3.67 18.85 -33.77
N SER A 3 3.41 20.12 -33.46
CA SER A 3 3.76 20.74 -32.16
C SER A 3 2.82 20.31 -31.00
N PHE A 4 1.55 20.04 -31.30
CA PHE A 4 0.56 19.66 -30.27
C PHE A 4 0.78 18.25 -29.70
N ILE A 5 1.31 17.33 -30.50
CA ILE A 5 1.56 15.94 -30.06
C ILE A 5 2.73 15.91 -29.06
N SER A 6 3.78 16.71 -29.29
CA SER A 6 4.91 16.81 -28.36
C SER A 6 4.52 17.37 -26.99
N PHE A 7 3.65 18.38 -26.95
CA PHE A 7 3.17 18.96 -25.68
C PHE A 7 2.29 17.97 -24.89
N ALA A 8 1.45 17.19 -25.56
CA ALA A 8 0.59 16.21 -24.91
C ALA A 8 1.37 15.05 -24.28
N ILE A 9 2.42 14.55 -24.95
CA ILE A 9 3.25 13.46 -24.41
C ILE A 9 4.05 13.93 -23.20
N ILE A 10 4.61 15.14 -23.24
CA ILE A 10 5.34 15.73 -22.11
C ILE A 10 4.39 15.97 -20.93
N PHE A 11 3.16 16.43 -21.17
CA PHE A 11 2.16 16.61 -20.12
C PHE A 11 1.69 15.28 -19.51
N CYS A 12 1.48 14.22 -20.31
CA CYS A 12 1.16 12.88 -19.79
C CYS A 12 2.31 12.30 -18.95
N LEU A 13 3.56 12.48 -19.36
CA LEU A 13 4.73 12.04 -18.59
C LEU A 13 4.83 12.81 -17.26
N LEU A 14 4.55 14.12 -17.27
CA LEU A 14 4.55 14.96 -16.07
C LEU A 14 3.39 14.66 -15.12
N VAL A 15 2.19 14.33 -15.62
CA VAL A 15 1.07 13.89 -14.77
C VAL A 15 1.32 12.51 -14.19
N SER A 16 1.99 11.61 -14.94
CA SER A 16 2.41 10.30 -14.42
C SER A 16 3.45 10.42 -13.31
N LEU A 17 4.33 11.42 -13.37
CA LEU A 17 5.32 11.78 -12.35
C LEU A 17 4.73 12.63 -11.20
N THR A 18 3.40 12.56 -11.00
CA THR A 18 2.76 13.14 -9.80
C THR A 18 1.81 12.14 -9.13
N GLN A 19 1.67 10.94 -9.70
CA GLN A 19 0.84 9.88 -9.16
C GLN A 19 1.77 8.95 -8.40
N GLY A 20 1.65 8.97 -7.07
CA GLY A 20 2.36 8.03 -6.20
C GLY A 20 2.17 6.57 -6.61
N TYR A 21 2.98 5.69 -6.02
CA TYR A 21 2.92 4.27 -6.31
C TYR A 21 1.79 3.59 -5.53
N ILE A 22 1.29 2.49 -6.10
CA ILE A 22 0.19 1.73 -5.56
C ILE A 22 0.74 0.52 -4.80
N VAL A 23 0.25 0.30 -3.58
CA VAL A 23 0.42 -0.98 -2.88
C VAL A 23 -0.88 -1.77 -3.01
N SER A 24 -0.84 -2.87 -3.75
CA SER A 24 -1.99 -3.75 -3.96
C SER A 24 -2.02 -4.86 -2.91
N ILE A 25 -3.18 -5.06 -2.29
CA ILE A 25 -3.40 -6.07 -1.26
C ILE A 25 -4.32 -7.15 -1.82
N ILE A 26 -3.80 -8.37 -1.95
CA ILE A 26 -4.56 -9.57 -2.23
C ILE A 26 -5.08 -10.13 -0.90
N ASN A 27 -6.39 -10.04 -0.71
CA ASN A 27 -7.06 -10.38 0.53
C ASN A 27 -8.06 -11.49 0.27
N ASN A 28 -7.57 -12.66 -0.15
CA ASN A 28 -8.40 -13.80 -0.55
C ASN A 28 -8.21 -15.04 0.33
N LYS A 29 -7.20 -15.05 1.22
CA LYS A 29 -6.80 -16.26 1.96
C LYS A 29 -6.91 -16.09 3.48
N ILE A 30 -7.89 -15.32 3.95
CA ILE A 30 -8.26 -15.27 5.37
C ILE A 30 -9.80 -15.26 5.50
N ASP A 31 -10.39 -16.19 6.24
CA ASP A 31 -11.85 -16.45 6.27
C ASP A 31 -12.71 -15.27 6.77
N ASP A 32 -13.38 -14.54 5.86
CA ASP A 32 -14.42 -13.52 6.15
C ASP A 32 -14.07 -12.45 7.21
N ILE A 33 -12.78 -12.23 7.49
CA ILE A 33 -12.36 -11.19 8.44
C ILE A 33 -12.01 -9.90 7.74
N VAL A 34 -12.11 -8.81 8.50
CA VAL A 34 -11.58 -7.51 8.09
C VAL A 34 -10.07 -7.54 8.23
N THR A 35 -9.37 -7.40 7.11
CA THR A 35 -7.96 -7.07 7.11
C THR A 35 -7.79 -5.57 6.96
N THR A 36 -6.75 -5.04 7.57
CA THR A 36 -6.39 -3.64 7.52
C THR A 36 -4.92 -3.53 7.20
N VAL A 37 -4.58 -2.62 6.28
CA VAL A 37 -3.19 -2.25 6.02
C VAL A 37 -3.05 -0.76 6.18
N THR A 38 -2.03 -0.35 6.93
CA THR A 38 -1.67 1.04 7.16
C THR A 38 -0.27 1.27 6.61
N ALA A 39 -0.13 2.16 5.63
CA ALA A 39 1.17 2.68 5.22
C ALA A 39 1.54 3.88 6.09
N PHE A 40 2.74 3.88 6.65
CA PHE A 40 3.19 4.96 7.52
C PHE A 40 4.69 5.23 7.43
N LYS A 41 5.09 6.45 7.82
CA LYS A 41 6.50 6.86 7.92
C LYS A 41 6.78 7.40 9.33
N PRO A 42 7.79 6.88 10.05
CA PRO A 42 8.28 7.52 11.26
C PRO A 42 8.90 8.88 10.92
N VAL A 43 8.52 9.94 11.63
CA VAL A 43 9.00 11.31 11.33
C VAL A 43 10.15 11.70 12.26
N GLN A 44 9.87 11.86 13.57
CA GLN A 44 10.82 12.12 14.67
C GLN A 44 10.05 12.00 16.01
N GLU A 45 10.76 11.76 17.12
CA GLU A 45 10.17 11.72 18.48
C GLU A 45 8.98 10.75 18.66
N GLY A 46 8.99 9.61 17.97
CA GLY A 46 7.91 8.62 18.06
C GLY A 46 6.62 9.03 17.33
N ILE A 47 6.63 10.16 16.61
CA ILE A 47 5.49 10.58 15.78
C ILE A 47 5.46 9.75 14.50
N ILE A 48 4.31 9.16 14.24
CA ILE A 48 4.01 8.41 13.03
C ILE A 48 3.15 9.26 12.09
N ARG A 49 3.59 9.41 10.83
CA ARG A 49 2.75 9.94 9.76
C ARG A 49 2.07 8.80 9.03
N ILE A 50 0.76 8.69 9.17
CA ILE A 50 -0.05 7.80 8.33
C ILE A 50 -0.09 8.39 6.92
N ILE A 51 0.24 7.57 5.93
CA ILE A 51 0.24 7.93 4.51
C ILE A 51 -1.12 7.56 3.92
N ASP A 52 -1.53 6.31 4.09
CA ASP A 52 -2.86 5.80 3.74
C ASP A 52 -3.22 4.62 4.66
N LYS A 53 -4.51 4.39 4.84
CA LYS A 53 -5.04 3.26 5.63
C LYS A 53 -6.28 2.72 4.95
N LYS A 54 -6.28 1.42 4.67
CA LYS A 54 -7.39 0.73 4.00
C LYS A 54 -7.73 -0.56 4.71
N SER A 55 -9.01 -0.87 4.71
CA SER A 55 -9.55 -2.11 5.27
C SER A 55 -10.57 -2.71 4.31
N ALA A 56 -10.62 -4.03 4.26
CA ALA A 56 -11.65 -4.75 3.54
C ALA A 56 -11.93 -6.11 4.20
N THR A 57 -13.17 -6.57 4.09
CA THR A 57 -13.52 -7.94 4.44
C THR A 57 -13.06 -8.88 3.33
N SER A 58 -12.28 -9.90 3.67
CA SER A 58 -11.91 -10.96 2.73
C SER A 58 -13.17 -11.64 2.16
N PRO A 59 -13.21 -12.06 0.87
CA PRO A 59 -12.12 -12.09 -0.10
C PRO A 59 -12.01 -10.82 -0.98
N LYS A 60 -12.01 -9.61 -0.40
CA LYS A 60 -11.97 -8.36 -1.17
C LYS A 60 -10.59 -7.72 -1.18
N ASN A 61 -9.96 -7.72 -2.36
CA ASN A 61 -8.72 -6.97 -2.62
C ASN A 61 -8.92 -5.45 -2.49
N TYR A 62 -7.84 -4.74 -2.15
CA TYR A 62 -7.83 -3.28 -2.03
C TYR A 62 -6.42 -2.75 -2.26
N SER A 63 -6.28 -1.43 -2.40
CA SER A 63 -4.98 -0.81 -2.64
C SER A 63 -4.80 0.46 -1.82
N LEU A 64 -3.57 0.70 -1.38
CA LEU A 64 -3.11 1.94 -0.77
C LEU A 64 -2.44 2.81 -1.83
N ASN A 65 -2.54 4.13 -1.65
CA ASN A 65 -1.83 5.10 -2.48
C ASN A 65 -0.69 5.76 -1.70
N ILE A 66 0.55 5.56 -2.15
CA ILE A 66 1.75 6.12 -1.52
C ILE A 66 2.21 7.34 -2.33
N THR A 67 1.87 8.53 -1.84
CA THR A 67 2.26 9.80 -2.48
C THR A 67 3.77 9.89 -2.73
N GLU A 68 4.20 10.36 -3.92
CA GLU A 68 5.61 10.42 -4.33
C GLU A 68 6.54 11.19 -3.38
N SER A 69 6.01 12.12 -2.57
CA SER A 69 6.80 12.86 -1.57
C SER A 69 7.38 11.99 -0.44
N ILE A 70 7.06 10.69 -0.42
CA ILE A 70 7.55 9.71 0.53
C ILE A 70 8.62 8.88 -0.16
N ASP A 71 9.87 8.93 0.30
CA ASP A 71 10.95 8.08 -0.29
C ASP A 71 10.83 6.61 0.14
N SER A 72 10.41 6.37 1.38
CA SER A 72 10.25 5.04 1.97
C SER A 72 9.19 5.04 3.05
N TYR A 73 8.55 3.90 3.26
CA TYR A 73 7.46 3.71 4.22
C TYR A 73 7.51 2.32 4.86
N LEU A 74 6.72 2.12 5.91
CA LEU A 74 6.44 0.83 6.53
C LEU A 74 4.98 0.45 6.25
N LEU A 75 4.70 -0.84 6.17
CA LEU A 75 3.34 -1.37 6.09
C LEU A 75 3.02 -2.11 7.39
N GLU A 76 1.97 -1.69 8.07
CA GLU A 76 1.38 -2.40 9.19
C GLU A 76 0.18 -3.21 8.69
N PHE A 77 0.22 -4.52 8.87
CA PHE A 77 -0.86 -5.45 8.55
C PHE A 77 -1.57 -5.87 9.84
N GLU A 78 -2.89 -5.81 9.82
CA GLU A 78 -3.77 -6.23 10.91
C GLU A 78 -4.86 -7.15 10.33
N ALA A 79 -5.15 -8.28 10.99
CA ALA A 79 -6.14 -9.24 10.52
C ALA A 79 -7.16 -9.54 11.65
N GLY A 80 -8.34 -8.92 11.59
CA GLY A 80 -9.36 -8.99 12.65
C GLY A 80 -8.97 -8.25 13.94
N ALA A 81 -9.86 -8.26 14.94
CA ALA A 81 -9.66 -7.53 16.21
C ALA A 81 -8.75 -8.26 17.23
N LEU A 82 -8.48 -9.55 16.99
CA LEU A 82 -7.65 -10.40 17.85
C LEU A 82 -6.35 -10.84 17.16
N GLY A 83 -6.19 -10.54 15.87
CA GLY A 83 -4.95 -10.80 15.16
C GLY A 83 -3.85 -9.91 15.70
N GLY A 84 -2.63 -10.45 15.79
CA GLY A 84 -1.44 -9.65 16.07
C GLY A 84 -1.20 -8.58 14.99
N ILE A 85 -0.09 -7.87 15.10
CA ILE A 85 0.35 -6.89 14.11
C ILE A 85 1.58 -7.44 13.40
N ASN A 86 1.63 -7.31 12.08
CA ASN A 86 2.81 -7.63 11.28
C ASN A 86 3.30 -6.36 10.57
N ILE A 87 4.55 -5.96 10.80
CA ILE A 87 5.13 -4.74 10.21
C ILE A 87 6.19 -5.14 9.19
N GLN A 88 6.09 -4.58 7.99
CA GLN A 88 7.01 -4.81 6.88
C GLN A 88 7.72 -3.52 6.47
N GLY A 89 8.95 -3.69 6.00
CA GLY A 89 9.79 -2.61 5.47
C GLY A 89 11.01 -2.28 6.34
N PRO A 90 11.64 -1.11 6.10
CA PRO A 90 11.20 -0.05 5.20
C PRO A 90 11.17 -0.49 3.73
N ILE A 91 10.12 -0.07 3.01
CA ILE A 91 9.88 -0.32 1.60
C ILE A 91 10.17 0.97 0.83
N SER A 92 10.91 0.86 -0.28
CA SER A 92 11.18 1.97 -1.20
C SER A 92 9.91 2.34 -1.95
N ASN A 93 9.65 3.64 -2.13
CA ASN A 93 8.52 4.14 -2.92
C ASN A 93 8.96 4.50 -4.34
N ASP A 94 9.48 3.51 -5.07
CA ASP A 94 10.01 3.66 -6.43
C ASP A 94 9.33 2.76 -7.47
N LYS A 95 8.41 1.91 -7.02
CA LYS A 95 7.61 1.00 -7.84
C LYS A 95 6.29 0.65 -7.15
N ASP A 96 5.34 0.15 -7.93
CA ASP A 96 4.14 -0.48 -7.38
C ASP A 96 4.54 -1.76 -6.62
N GLU A 97 3.87 -2.01 -5.50
CA GLU A 97 4.10 -3.17 -4.64
C GLU A 97 2.85 -4.04 -4.55
N CYS A 98 3.04 -5.32 -4.31
CA CYS A 98 1.96 -6.28 -4.13
C CYS A 98 2.22 -7.12 -2.89
N TRP A 99 1.19 -7.25 -2.05
CA TRP A 99 1.23 -8.04 -0.83
C TRP A 99 -0.02 -8.92 -0.74
N GLU A 100 0.14 -10.11 -0.19
CA GLU A 100 -0.94 -11.06 -0.03
C GLU A 100 -1.05 -11.55 1.41
N PHE A 101 -2.26 -11.53 1.94
CA PHE A 101 -2.60 -12.16 3.22
C PHE A 101 -2.75 -13.68 3.03
N TYR A 102 -2.27 -14.46 3.99
CA TYR A 102 -2.39 -15.92 4.05
C TYR A 102 -2.80 -16.37 5.46
N GLY A 103 -3.73 -17.31 5.58
CA GLY A 103 -4.01 -18.02 6.83
C GLY A 103 -5.47 -17.88 7.32
N THR A 104 -5.63 -17.65 8.62
CA THR A 104 -6.92 -17.56 9.31
C THR A 104 -6.92 -16.37 10.28
N ALA A 105 -8.05 -16.08 10.91
CA ALA A 105 -8.15 -14.98 11.88
C ALA A 105 -7.18 -15.08 13.08
N TYR A 106 -6.69 -16.28 13.38
CA TYR A 106 -5.86 -16.56 14.56
C TYR A 106 -4.42 -16.92 14.22
N ASP A 107 -4.14 -17.28 12.97
CA ASP A 107 -2.82 -17.67 12.50
C ASP A 107 -2.67 -17.23 11.04
N TRP A 108 -1.90 -16.16 10.81
CA TRP A 108 -1.78 -15.54 9.51
C TRP A 108 -0.39 -14.97 9.25
N PHE A 109 -0.09 -14.82 7.96
CA PHE A 109 1.17 -14.33 7.44
C PHE A 109 0.90 -13.37 6.27
N VAL A 110 1.89 -12.55 5.96
CA VAL A 110 1.89 -11.69 4.77
C VAL A 110 3.17 -11.94 3.99
N ASN A 111 3.04 -11.97 2.67
CA ASN A 111 4.15 -12.12 1.76
C ASN A 111 4.01 -11.10 0.63
N GLU A 112 5.15 -10.68 0.08
CA GLU A 112 5.17 -10.03 -1.23
C GLU A 112 4.65 -11.00 -2.29
N CYS A 113 3.96 -10.46 -3.29
CA CYS A 113 3.74 -11.15 -4.55
C CYS A 113 5.05 -11.11 -5.38
#